data_AF-A0A355SWC7-F1
#
_entry.id   AF-A0A355SWC7-F1
#
_cell.length_a   1.000
_cell.length_b   1.000
_cell.length_c   1.000
_cell.angle_alpha   90.00
_cell.angle_beta   90.00
_cell.angle_gamma   90.00
#
_symmetry.space_group_name_H-M   'P 1'
#
loop_
_entity.id
_entity.type
_entity.pdbx_description
1 polymer ?
#
loop_
_entity_poly.entity_id
_entity_poly.type
_entity_poly.pdbx_seq_one_letter_code
_entity_poly.pdbx_strand_id
1 'polypeptide(L)'
;EQDEGLSLLWYSILQEESDDINDLRRTAISPLVTAIHYVYWDERFEKWEDTEEPKEGDGDDQYLLPRFIKLIFEYEGETKERTLTIPVPSKSALIF
;
A
#
# COMPACT_ATOMS: atom_id res chain seq x y z
N GLU A 1 -16.57 0.50 14.62
CA GLU A 1 -15.87 -0.20 13.53
C GLU A 1 -14.41 0.24 13.49
N GLN A 2 -13.56 -0.29 14.36
CA GLN A 2 -12.12 0.06 14.41
C GLN A 2 -11.19 -1.17 14.26
N ASP A 3 -11.73 -2.35 13.95
CA ASP A 3 -10.98 -3.63 14.01
C ASP A 3 -11.18 -4.55 12.77
N GLU A 4 -11.36 -4.00 11.57
CA GLU A 4 -11.52 -4.87 10.38
C GLU A 4 -10.18 -5.41 9.83
N GLY A 5 -9.06 -4.92 10.33
CA GLY A 5 -7.73 -5.28 9.86
C GLY A 5 -7.47 -4.93 8.40
N LEU A 6 -6.55 -5.65 7.75
CA LEU A 6 -6.22 -5.47 6.35
C LEU A 6 -7.19 -6.23 5.45
N SER A 7 -7.83 -5.49 4.55
CA SER A 7 -8.68 -6.05 3.49
C SER A 7 -8.28 -5.52 2.11
N LEU A 8 -8.40 -6.35 1.09
CA LEU A 8 -8.27 -5.98 -0.30
C LEU A 8 -9.64 -5.61 -0.87
N LEU A 9 -9.75 -4.40 -1.40
CA LEU A 9 -10.90 -3.98 -2.20
C LEU A 9 -10.58 -4.19 -3.68
N TRP A 10 -11.48 -4.86 -4.40
CA TRP A 10 -11.25 -5.21 -5.81
C TRP A 10 -12.57 -5.33 -6.57
N TYR A 11 -12.50 -5.22 -7.89
CA TYR A 11 -13.60 -5.53 -8.80
C TYR A 11 -13.08 -6.40 -9.95
N SER A 12 -13.97 -7.16 -10.57
CA SER A 12 -13.63 -7.92 -11.78
C SER A 12 -13.67 -7.01 -13.00
N ILE A 13 -12.80 -7.24 -13.99
CA ILE A 13 -12.86 -6.57 -15.29
C ILE A 13 -14.22 -6.81 -15.99
N LEU A 14 -14.93 -7.88 -15.61
CA LEU A 14 -16.25 -8.23 -16.13
C LEU A 14 -17.41 -7.60 -15.34
N GLN A 15 -17.12 -6.89 -14.25
CA GLN A 15 -18.14 -6.18 -13.47
C GLN A 15 -18.56 -4.91 -14.24
N GLU A 16 -19.87 -4.61 -14.29
CA GLU A 16 -20.33 -3.31 -14.76
C GLU A 16 -19.75 -2.19 -13.88
N GLU A 17 -19.62 -0.97 -14.42
CA GLU A 17 -18.92 0.13 -13.75
C GLU A 17 -19.34 0.27 -12.28
N SER A 18 -18.35 0.20 -11.38
CA SER A 18 -18.53 0.45 -9.96
C SER A 18 -18.24 1.92 -9.69
N ASP A 19 -19.28 2.71 -9.50
CA ASP A 19 -19.15 4.15 -9.21
C ASP A 19 -18.92 4.41 -7.71
N ASP A 20 -19.18 3.43 -6.85
CA ASP A 20 -19.06 3.53 -5.39
C ASP A 20 -18.07 2.50 -4.81
N ILE A 21 -17.31 2.90 -3.79
CA ILE A 21 -16.42 2.01 -3.04
C ILE A 21 -17.17 0.83 -2.40
N ASN A 22 -18.47 1.00 -2.11
CA ASN A 22 -19.34 -0.03 -1.58
C ASN A 22 -19.68 -1.12 -2.62
N ASP A 23 -19.48 -0.86 -3.90
CA ASP A 23 -19.67 -1.84 -4.98
C ASP A 23 -18.43 -2.73 -5.17
N LEU A 24 -17.31 -2.38 -4.54
CA LEU A 24 -16.09 -3.17 -4.57
C LEU A 24 -16.26 -4.43 -3.71
N ARG A 25 -15.77 -5.55 -4.23
CA ARG A 25 -15.62 -6.78 -3.47
C ARG A 25 -14.54 -6.57 -2.40
N ARG A 26 -14.85 -6.98 -1.18
CA ARG A 26 -13.90 -6.99 -0.06
C ARG A 26 -13.40 -8.40 0.20
N THR A 27 -12.09 -8.57 0.30
CA THR A 27 -11.46 -9.81 0.74
C THR A 27 -10.57 -9.53 1.94
N ALA A 28 -10.94 -10.07 3.10
CA ALA A 28 -10.13 -9.96 4.30
C ALA A 28 -8.80 -10.70 4.11
N ILE A 29 -7.68 -10.01 4.36
CA ILE A 29 -6.33 -10.55 4.25
C ILE A 29 -5.80 -10.94 5.63
N SER A 30 -5.93 -10.04 6.62
CA SER A 30 -5.51 -10.32 7.98
C SER A 30 -6.23 -9.42 8.98
N PRO A 31 -6.86 -9.98 10.03
CA PRO A 31 -7.49 -9.19 11.09
C PRO A 31 -6.46 -8.60 12.07
N LEU A 32 -5.19 -8.99 11.98
CA LEU A 32 -4.16 -8.62 12.95
C LEU A 32 -3.34 -7.40 12.51
N VAL A 33 -3.48 -6.96 11.27
CA VAL A 33 -2.79 -5.76 10.78
C VAL A 33 -3.50 -4.53 11.32
N THR A 34 -2.80 -3.73 12.10
CA THR A 34 -3.33 -2.50 12.71
C THR A 34 -2.86 -1.23 12.02
N ALA A 35 -1.71 -1.28 11.34
CA ALA A 35 -1.19 -0.15 10.58
C ALA A 35 -0.40 -0.59 9.34
N ILE A 36 -0.36 0.29 8.36
CA ILE A 36 0.46 0.20 7.16
C ILE A 36 1.33 1.44 7.12
N HIS A 37 2.64 1.24 6.97
CA HIS A 37 3.57 2.33 6.76
C HIS A 37 4.20 2.24 5.38
N TYR A 38 4.27 3.38 4.71
CA TYR A 38 4.80 3.56 3.37
C TYR A 38 6.20 4.15 3.48
N VAL A 39 7.19 3.43 2.95
CA VAL A 39 8.61 3.82 3.09
C VAL A 39 9.14 4.33 1.75
N TYR A 40 9.60 5.58 1.77
CA TYR A 40 10.11 6.31 0.62
C TYR A 40 11.57 6.67 0.81
N TRP A 41 12.31 6.81 -0.29
CA TRP A 41 13.64 7.40 -0.28
C TRP A 41 13.51 8.89 -0.56
N ASP A 42 13.93 9.74 0.39
CA ASP A 42 13.99 11.18 0.23
C ASP A 42 15.35 11.57 -0.34
N GLU A 43 15.38 11.87 -1.64
CA GLU A 43 16.58 12.29 -2.37
C GLU A 43 17.18 13.62 -1.86
N ARG A 44 16.39 14.48 -1.22
CA ARG A 44 16.88 15.80 -0.76
C ARG A 44 17.75 15.68 0.47
N PHE A 45 17.42 14.73 1.34
CA PHE A 45 18.11 14.50 2.61
C PHE A 45 18.83 13.15 2.65
N GLU A 46 18.82 12.40 1.54
CA GLU A 46 19.42 11.07 1.39
C GLU A 46 19.04 10.13 2.55
N LYS A 47 17.74 10.06 2.86
CA LYS A 47 17.24 9.29 4.00
C LYS A 47 15.96 8.55 3.67
N TRP A 48 15.70 7.48 4.42
CA TRP A 48 14.42 6.81 4.41
C TRP A 48 13.39 7.64 5.19
N GLU A 49 12.21 7.79 4.61
CA GLU A 49 11.05 8.43 5.23
C GLU A 49 9.92 7.41 5.33
N ASP A 50 9.25 7.41 6.47
CA ASP A 50 8.19 6.46 6.82
C ASP A 50 6.92 7.27 7.10
N THR A 51 5.82 6.94 6.43
CA THR A 51 4.54 7.66 6.52
C THR A 51 3.37 6.69 6.69
N GLU A 52 2.36 7.08 7.46
CA GLU A 52 1.12 6.29 7.65
C GLU A 52 0.16 6.39 6.46
N GLU A 53 0.30 7.44 5.66
CA GLU A 53 -0.48 7.66 4.44
C GLU A 53 0.43 7.61 3.20
N PRO A 54 -0.07 7.13 2.05
CA PRO A 54 0.69 7.16 0.81
C PRO A 54 0.94 8.61 0.37
N LYS A 55 2.14 8.88 -0.14
CA LYS A 55 2.45 10.20 -0.71
C LYS A 55 1.72 10.39 -2.03
N GLU A 56 1.18 11.59 -2.24
CA GLU A 56 0.65 12.00 -3.54
C GLU A 56 1.74 11.99 -4.60
N GLY A 57 1.36 11.59 -5.81
CA GLY A 57 2.23 11.61 -6.98
C GLY A 57 2.23 12.98 -7.66
N ASP A 58 3.21 13.20 -8.52
CA ASP A 58 3.23 14.35 -9.43
C ASP A 58 2.68 13.92 -10.80
N GLY A 59 1.88 14.78 -11.45
CA GLY A 59 1.42 14.57 -12.82
C GLY A 59 0.19 13.66 -12.95
N ASP A 60 0.29 12.62 -13.80
CA ASP A 60 -0.81 11.68 -14.09
C ASP A 60 -0.95 10.58 -13.02
N ASP A 61 0.07 10.37 -12.19
CA ASP A 61 0.05 9.38 -11.11
C ASP A 61 -0.59 9.99 -9.87
N GLN A 62 -1.67 9.37 -9.36
CA GLN A 62 -2.34 9.86 -8.15
C GLN A 62 -1.46 9.71 -6.89
N TYR A 63 -0.63 8.67 -6.83
CA TYR A 63 0.22 8.36 -5.67
C TYR A 63 1.62 7.97 -6.09
N LEU A 64 2.62 8.36 -5.28
CA LEU A 64 3.99 7.95 -5.43
C LEU A 64 4.18 6.50 -4.95
N LEU A 65 4.87 5.69 -5.75
CA LEU A 65 5.16 4.30 -5.40
C LEU A 65 6.19 4.21 -4.27
N PRO A 66 5.86 3.64 -3.10
CA PRO A 66 6.83 3.41 -2.03
C PRO A 66 7.86 2.34 -2.44
N ARG A 67 9.03 2.36 -1.81
CA ARG A 67 10.07 1.32 -1.98
C ARG A 67 9.77 0.11 -1.11
N PHE A 68 9.21 0.34 0.07
CA PHE A 68 8.77 -0.72 0.97
C PHE A 68 7.41 -0.37 1.58
N ILE A 69 6.67 -1.41 1.92
CA ILE A 69 5.49 -1.32 2.77
C ILE A 69 5.81 -2.08 4.05
N LYS A 70 5.57 -1.48 5.20
CA LYS A 70 5.61 -2.18 6.49
C LYS A 70 4.20 -2.44 6.97
N LEU A 71 3.93 -3.67 7.36
CA LEU A 71 2.70 -4.08 8.01
C LEU A 71 2.99 -4.24 9.50
N ILE A 72 2.23 -3.53 10.33
CA ILE A 72 2.29 -3.64 11.78
C ILE A 72 1.19 -4.59 12.23
N PHE A 73 1.59 -5.62 12.96
CA PHE A 73 0.70 -6.61 13.54
C PHE A 73 0.66 -6.43 15.05
N GLU A 74 -0.54 -6.39 15.61
CA GLU A 74 -0.73 -6.38 17.06
C GLU A 74 -1.64 -7.53 17.48
N TYR A 75 -1.19 -8.32 18.45
CA TYR A 75 -1.98 -9.43 18.98
C TYR A 75 -1.56 -9.75 20.41
N GLU A 76 -2.52 -9.79 21.34
CA GLU A 76 -2.27 -10.12 22.77
C GLU A 76 -1.15 -9.29 23.43
N GLY A 77 -1.00 -8.02 23.03
CA GLY A 77 0.03 -7.12 23.54
C GLY A 77 1.42 -7.30 22.91
N GLU A 78 1.56 -8.20 21.93
CA GLU A 78 2.77 -8.37 21.13
C GLU A 78 2.65 -7.58 19.82
N THR A 79 3.70 -6.83 19.48
CA THR A 79 3.80 -6.08 18.22
C THR A 79 4.85 -6.71 17.32
N LYS A 80 4.50 -6.96 16.05
CA LYS A 80 5.43 -7.44 15.03
C LYS A 80 5.36 -6.61 13.77
N GLU A 81 6.53 -6.30 13.21
CA GLU A 81 6.65 -5.63 11.91
C GLU A 81 7.02 -6.65 10.81
N ARG A 82 6.42 -6.49 9.62
CA ARG A 82 6.87 -7.16 8.40
C ARG A 82 7.05 -6.15 7.28
N THR A 83 8.25 -6.11 6.71
CA THR A 83 8.58 -5.26 5.57
C THR A 83 8.45 -6.03 4.26
N LEU A 84 7.74 -5.46 3.31
CA LEU A 84 7.56 -5.96 1.95
C LEU A 84 8.25 -5.00 0.98
N THR A 85 9.15 -5.52 0.15
CA THR A 85 9.78 -4.74 -0.91
C THR A 85 8.85 -4.60 -2.09
N ILE A 86 8.62 -3.37 -2.55
CA ILE A 86 7.85 -3.11 -3.75
C ILE A 86 8.82 -3.05 -4.94
N PRO A 87 8.65 -3.93 -5.95
CA PRO A 87 9.49 -3.88 -7.13
C PRO A 87 9.17 -2.60 -7.90
N VAL A 88 10.10 -1.65 -7.90
CA VAL A 88 9.99 -0.47 -8.77
C VAL A 88 10.40 -0.91 -10.16
N PRO A 89 9.50 -0.88 -11.18
CA PRO A 89 9.91 -1.17 -12.54
C PRO A 89 10.96 -0.14 -12.96
N SER A 90 12.19 -0.59 -13.15
CA SER A 90 13.21 0.26 -13.77
C SER A 90 12.75 0.55 -15.20
N LYS A 91 12.54 1.83 -15.55
CA LYS A 91 12.50 2.27 -16.96
C LYS A 91 13.91 2.08 -17.57
N SER A 92 14.27 0.84 -17.82
CA SER A 92 15.43 0.38 -18.60
C SER A 92 15.07 -1.05 -18.98
N ALA A 93 14.82 -1.41 -20.24
CA ALA A 93 15.38 -0.90 -21.46
C ALA A 93 14.32 -0.81 -22.58
N LEU A 94 14.37 0.28 -23.34
CA LEU A 94 14.14 0.17 -24.78
C LEU A 94 15.21 -0.79 -25.30
N ILE A 95 14.81 -2.02 -25.62
CA ILE A 95 15.61 -2.88 -26.48
C ILE A 95 15.06 -2.65 -27.89
N PHE A 96 15.96 -2.22 -28.76
CA PHE A 96 15.76 -1.86 -30.18
C PHE A 96 15.01 -2.93 -30.98
#